data_AF-A0A5B0QH82-F1
#
_entry.id   AF-A0A5B0QH82-F1
#
_cell.length_a   1.000
_cell.length_b   1.000
_cell.length_c   1.000
_cell.angle_alpha   90.00
_cell.angle_beta   90.00
_cell.angle_gamma   90.00
#
_symmetry.space_group_name_H-M   'P 1'
#
loop_
_entity.id
_entity.type
_entity.pdbx_description
1 polymer ?
#
loop_
_entity_poly.entity_id
_entity_poly.type
_entity_poly.pdbx_seq_one_letter_code
_entity_poly.pdbx_strand_id
1 'polypeptide(L)'
;MSMMLFFLADSPMHAEITATPNPGTSLNPCRMCNLHAPSKLDKRSLSYLLQFLQLDSDGFHSPNVPRQWEKTIENTYNLFNTYLTVNITEVKRLRLIYGVTDSINNKFIDGIRSKSPVVTKKAGELIRTDPTDMFNPFFKFQGI
;
A
#
# COMPACT_ATOMS: atom_id res chain seq x y z
N MET A 1 -24.40 -15.59 7.43
CA MET A 1 -24.40 -14.13 7.71
C MET A 1 -23.12 -13.55 7.14
N SER A 2 -23.21 -12.60 6.21
CA SER A 2 -22.06 -11.80 5.78
C SER A 2 -21.98 -10.60 6.72
N MET A 3 -20.86 -10.43 7.43
CA MET A 3 -20.62 -9.23 8.24
C MET A 3 -20.02 -8.16 7.33
N MET A 4 -20.80 -7.13 7.01
CA MET A 4 -20.28 -5.94 6.35
C MET A 4 -19.64 -5.02 7.39
N LEU A 5 -18.32 -4.83 7.28
CA LEU A 5 -17.57 -3.93 8.14
C LEU A 5 -17.54 -2.55 7.50
N PHE A 6 -18.19 -1.57 8.14
CA PHE A 6 -18.19 -0.18 7.70
C PHE A 6 -17.12 0.60 8.44
N PHE A 7 -16.17 1.17 7.70
CA PHE A 7 -15.08 1.97 8.25
C PHE A 7 -15.23 3.43 7.83
N LEU A 8 -14.98 4.35 8.76
CA LEU A 8 -14.96 5.76 8.44
C LEU A 8 -13.88 6.04 7.39
N ALA A 9 -14.29 6.62 6.26
CA ALA A 9 -13.40 7.07 5.20
C ALA A 9 -12.30 7.97 5.79
N ASP A 10 -11.10 7.89 5.24
CA ASP A 10 -9.91 8.64 5.66
C ASP A 10 -9.38 8.41 7.09
N SER A 11 -10.00 7.52 7.87
CA SER A 11 -9.43 7.08 9.16
C SER A 11 -8.11 6.32 8.98
N PRO A 12 -7.22 6.32 9.99
CA PRO A 12 -6.05 5.44 10.01
C PRO A 12 -6.42 3.97 9.83
N MET A 13 -7.55 3.55 10.40
CA MET A 13 -8.08 2.20 10.28
C MET A 13 -8.38 1.82 8.81
N HIS A 14 -9.00 2.72 8.04
CA HIS A 14 -9.25 2.51 6.62
C HIS A 14 -7.95 2.39 5.80
N ALA A 15 -6.91 3.15 6.15
CA ALA A 15 -5.59 3.03 5.51
C ALA A 15 -4.97 1.65 5.76
N GLU A 16 -5.07 1.13 6.98
CA GLU A 16 -4.57 -0.20 7.31
C GLU A 16 -5.29 -1.29 6.52
N ILE A 17 -6.62 -1.21 6.42
CA ILE A 17 -7.44 -2.21 5.73
C ILE A 17 -7.13 -2.26 4.24
N THR A 18 -7.01 -1.10 3.60
CA THR A 18 -6.73 -1.00 2.16
C THR A 18 -5.24 -1.10 1.82
N ALA A 19 -4.39 -1.34 2.82
CA ALA A 19 -2.94 -1.31 2.69
C ALA A 19 -2.46 -0.03 1.97
N THR A 20 -3.06 1.12 2.26
CA THR A 20 -2.68 2.42 1.69
C THR A 20 -1.95 3.28 2.73
N PRO A 21 -0.96 4.08 2.31
CA PRO A 21 -0.23 4.96 3.21
C PRO A 21 -1.12 6.12 3.70
N ASN A 22 -0.75 6.69 4.85
CA ASN A 22 -1.41 7.90 5.35
C ASN A 22 -1.23 9.06 4.34
N PRO A 23 -2.33 9.68 3.85
CA PRO A 23 -2.27 10.70 2.80
C PRO A 23 -1.33 11.88 3.08
N GLY A 24 -1.24 12.31 4.35
CA GLY A 24 -0.48 13.51 4.74
C GLY A 24 1.01 13.44 4.40
N THR A 25 1.61 12.25 4.41
CA THR A 25 3.05 12.05 4.18
C THR A 25 3.37 11.29 2.90
N SER A 26 2.36 10.69 2.27
CA SER A 26 2.49 9.85 1.08
C SER A 26 2.68 10.63 -0.21
N LEU A 27 3.46 10.10 -1.15
CA LEU A 27 3.48 10.57 -2.55
C LEU A 27 2.29 10.07 -3.37
N ASN A 28 1.59 9.05 -2.87
CA ASN A 28 0.33 8.52 -3.40
C ASN A 28 -0.76 8.72 -2.33
N PRO A 29 -1.34 9.93 -2.20
CA PRO A 29 -2.27 10.23 -1.11
C PRO A 29 -3.69 9.74 -1.37
N CYS A 30 -4.08 9.51 -2.63
CA CYS A 30 -5.40 9.01 -2.98
C CYS A 30 -5.50 7.51 -2.69
N ARG A 31 -6.55 7.11 -1.97
CA ARG A 31 -6.81 5.69 -1.68
C ARG A 31 -7.61 5.00 -2.79
N MET A 32 -8.40 5.77 -3.53
CA MET A 32 -9.31 5.27 -4.57
C MET A 32 -8.68 5.27 -5.97
N CYS A 33 -7.58 5.99 -6.15
CA CYS A 33 -7.00 6.28 -7.45
C CYS A 33 -5.47 6.33 -7.39
N ASN A 34 -4.84 6.27 -8.56
CA ASN A 34 -3.39 6.30 -8.70
C ASN A 34 -2.81 7.73 -8.74
N LEU A 35 -3.45 8.68 -8.04
CA LEU A 35 -2.93 10.05 -7.93
C LEU A 35 -1.55 10.01 -7.25
N HIS A 36 -0.56 10.55 -7.94
CA HIS A 36 0.84 10.49 -7.54
C HIS A 36 1.50 11.86 -7.68
N ALA A 37 2.42 12.18 -6.76
CA ALA A 37 3.35 13.29 -6.88
C ALA A 37 4.79 12.77 -6.82
N PRO A 38 5.69 13.18 -7.73
CA PRO A 38 7.10 12.76 -7.69
C PRO A 38 7.81 13.16 -6.39
N SER A 39 7.47 14.32 -5.84
CA SER A 39 7.95 14.79 -4.55
C SER A 39 6.86 15.52 -3.76
N LYS A 40 7.15 15.82 -2.49
CA LYS A 40 6.23 16.63 -1.65
C LYS A 40 6.06 18.06 -2.16
N LEU A 41 7.07 18.61 -2.85
CA LEU A 41 7.01 19.96 -3.41
C LEU A 41 6.06 20.00 -4.62
N ASP A 42 6.07 18.95 -5.43
CA ASP A 42 5.23 18.84 -6.64
C ASP A 42 3.74 18.79 -6.31
N LYS A 43 3.35 18.47 -5.07
CA LYS A 43 1.97 18.55 -4.62
C LYS A 43 1.37 19.97 -4.69
N ARG A 44 2.22 20.99 -4.79
CA ARG A 44 1.82 22.40 -4.95
C ARG A 44 1.78 22.84 -6.41
N SER A 45 2.23 21.99 -7.34
CA SER A 45 2.22 22.30 -8.76
C SER A 45 0.79 22.35 -9.30
N LEU A 46 0.57 23.19 -10.31
CA LEU A 46 -0.72 23.28 -10.98
C LEU A 46 -1.13 21.93 -11.59
N SER A 47 -0.19 21.20 -12.19
CA SER A 47 -0.46 19.88 -12.78
C SER A 47 -0.97 18.87 -11.76
N TYR A 48 -0.36 18.81 -10.58
CA TYR A 48 -0.85 17.96 -9.49
C TYR A 48 -2.22 18.42 -8.98
N LEU A 49 -2.45 19.73 -8.83
CA LEU A 49 -3.74 20.26 -8.38
C LEU A 49 -4.86 19.94 -9.37
N LEU A 50 -4.60 20.06 -10.68
CA LEU A 50 -5.54 19.67 -11.73
C LEU A 50 -5.86 18.17 -11.64
N GLN A 51 -4.85 17.30 -11.53
CA GLN A 51 -5.08 15.87 -11.33
C GLN A 51 -5.85 15.57 -10.04
N PHE A 52 -5.53 16.25 -8.94
CA PHE A 52 -6.25 16.09 -7.66
C PHE A 52 -7.73 16.45 -7.80
N LEU A 53 -8.04 17.52 -8.55
CA LEU A 53 -9.40 17.93 -8.88
C LEU A 53 -10.04 17.11 -10.01
N GLN A 54 -9.32 16.14 -10.57
CA GLN A 54 -9.75 15.33 -11.71
C GLN A 54 -10.08 16.18 -12.94
N LEU A 55 -9.19 17.12 -13.24
CA LEU A 55 -9.25 18.02 -14.37
C LEU A 55 -8.03 17.84 -15.28
N ASP A 56 -8.23 18.08 -16.58
CA ASP A 56 -7.14 18.23 -17.54
C ASP A 56 -6.58 19.66 -17.56
N SER A 57 -5.65 19.94 -18.48
CA SER A 57 -5.01 21.25 -18.64
C SER A 57 -5.98 22.36 -19.06
N ASP A 58 -7.09 22.01 -19.70
CA ASP A 58 -8.10 22.94 -20.21
C ASP A 58 -9.26 23.11 -19.21
N GLY A 59 -9.24 22.38 -18.10
CA GLY A 59 -10.24 22.45 -17.04
C GLY A 59 -11.45 21.55 -17.27
N PHE A 60 -11.38 20.61 -18.22
CA PHE A 60 -12.43 19.60 -18.40
C PHE A 60 -12.21 18.42 -17.45
N HIS A 61 -13.31 17.73 -17.14
CA HIS A 61 -13.30 16.58 -16.26
C HIS A 61 -12.49 15.42 -16.86
N SER A 62 -11.42 15.04 -16.16
CA SER A 62 -10.49 13.96 -16.51
C SER A 62 -10.17 13.14 -15.25
N PRO A 63 -10.91 12.05 -14.97
CA PRO A 63 -10.75 11.26 -13.76
C PRO A 63 -9.42 10.49 -13.73
N ASN A 64 -8.81 10.42 -12.55
CA ASN A 64 -7.62 9.60 -12.35
C ASN A 64 -7.95 8.11 -12.49
N VAL A 65 -6.97 7.33 -12.95
CA VAL A 65 -7.10 5.87 -13.03
C VAL A 65 -7.42 5.31 -11.63
N PRO A 66 -8.52 4.55 -11.48
CA PRO A 66 -8.85 3.91 -10.21
C PRO A 66 -7.77 2.93 -9.75
N ARG A 67 -7.61 2.83 -8.44
CA ARG A 67 -6.76 1.78 -7.85
C ARG A 67 -7.49 0.46 -7.96
N GLN A 68 -6.78 -0.58 -8.42
CA GLN A 68 -7.30 -1.94 -8.46
C GLN A 68 -6.85 -2.70 -7.22
N TRP A 69 -7.77 -3.46 -6.63
CA TRP A 69 -7.52 -4.20 -5.40
C TRP A 69 -6.52 -5.34 -5.64
N GLU A 70 -6.69 -6.06 -6.74
CA GLU A 70 -5.82 -7.15 -7.18
C GLU A 70 -4.38 -6.65 -7.34
N LYS A 71 -4.21 -5.45 -7.92
CA LYS A 71 -2.90 -4.83 -8.08
C LYS A 71 -2.27 -4.42 -6.75
N THR A 72 -3.10 -4.00 -5.79
CA THR A 72 -2.64 -3.68 -4.43
C THR A 72 -2.11 -4.92 -3.71
N ILE A 73 -2.81 -6.05 -3.85
CA ILE A 73 -2.36 -7.35 -3.32
C ILE A 73 -1.05 -7.78 -4.00
N GLU A 74 -1.00 -7.77 -5.33
CA GLU A 74 0.18 -8.14 -6.12
C GLU A 74 1.40 -7.30 -5.74
N ASN A 75 1.23 -5.97 -5.65
CA ASN A 75 2.29 -5.05 -5.25
C ASN A 75 2.76 -5.34 -3.82
N THR A 76 1.87 -5.71 -2.89
CA THR A 76 2.28 -6.06 -1.52
C THR A 76 3.13 -7.32 -1.50
N TYR A 77 2.75 -8.36 -2.24
CA TYR A 77 3.56 -9.57 -2.37
C TYR A 77 4.91 -9.29 -3.05
N ASN A 78 4.91 -8.43 -4.08
CA ASN A 78 6.13 -7.99 -4.74
C ASN A 78 7.09 -7.29 -3.76
N LEU A 79 6.59 -6.42 -2.87
CA LEU A 79 7.41 -5.76 -1.86
C LEU A 79 8.11 -6.76 -0.93
N PHE A 80 7.40 -7.79 -0.48
CA PHE A 80 8.00 -8.82 0.37
C PHE A 80 9.00 -9.69 -0.40
N ASN A 81 8.68 -10.09 -1.63
CA ASN A 81 9.62 -10.83 -2.48
C ASN A 81 10.90 -10.02 -2.74
N THR A 82 10.77 -8.73 -3.04
CA THR A 82 11.90 -7.81 -3.24
C THR A 82 12.76 -7.69 -1.99
N TYR A 83 12.16 -7.74 -0.79
CA TYR A 83 12.91 -7.78 0.45
C TYR A 83 13.79 -9.04 0.54
N LEU A 84 13.24 -10.21 0.18
CA LEU A 84 13.96 -11.49 0.24
C LEU A 84 15.04 -11.62 -0.83
N THR A 85 14.82 -11.09 -2.03
CA THR A 85 15.70 -11.30 -3.20
C THR A 85 16.67 -10.14 -3.46
N VAL A 86 16.33 -8.91 -3.05
CA VAL A 86 17.10 -7.70 -3.37
C VAL A 86 17.64 -7.04 -2.09
N ASN A 87 16.89 -6.13 -1.47
CA ASN A 87 17.23 -5.46 -0.21
C ASN A 87 16.11 -4.50 0.25
N ILE A 88 16.25 -3.99 1.48
CA ILE A 88 15.30 -3.03 2.09
C ILE A 88 15.26 -1.65 1.41
N THR A 89 16.34 -1.22 0.75
CA THR A 89 16.39 0.09 0.07
C THR A 89 15.46 0.09 -1.13
N GLU A 90 15.47 -0.99 -1.91
CA GLU A 90 14.59 -1.14 -3.07
C GLU A 90 13.12 -1.28 -2.65
N VAL A 91 12.85 -1.99 -1.55
CA VAL A 91 11.50 -2.06 -0.95
C VAL A 91 10.98 -0.65 -0.62
N LYS A 92 11.79 0.20 -0.01
CA LYS A 92 11.39 1.58 0.32
C LYS A 92 11.07 2.40 -0.94
N ARG A 93 11.86 2.23 -2.01
CA ARG A 93 11.64 2.89 -3.30
C ARG A 93 10.34 2.43 -3.94
N LEU A 94 10.14 1.11 -4.09
CA LEU A 94 8.94 0.53 -4.68
C LEU A 94 7.68 0.86 -3.87
N ARG A 95 7.77 0.88 -2.55
CA ARG A 95 6.67 1.27 -1.67
C ARG A 95 6.14 2.66 -1.99
N LEU A 96 7.04 3.62 -2.22
CA LEU A 96 6.68 4.99 -2.58
C LEU A 96 6.03 5.06 -3.96
N ILE A 97 6.47 4.23 -4.91
CA ILE A 97 5.92 4.17 -6.26
C ILE A 97 4.53 3.53 -6.26
N TYR A 98 4.39 2.35 -5.67
CA TYR A 98 3.13 1.61 -5.61
C TYR A 98 2.08 2.30 -4.75
N GLY A 99 2.51 3.10 -3.76
CA GLY A 99 1.60 3.73 -2.81
C GLY A 99 0.85 2.69 -1.97
N VAL A 100 1.55 1.63 -1.58
CA VAL A 100 1.00 0.50 -0.82
C VAL A 100 1.80 0.31 0.46
N THR A 101 1.15 0.10 1.59
CA THR A 101 1.81 -0.26 2.84
C THR A 101 0.95 -1.18 3.69
N ASP A 102 1.46 -2.38 3.95
CA ASP A 102 0.82 -3.36 4.82
C ASP A 102 1.53 -3.39 6.18
N SER A 103 0.80 -3.04 7.24
CA SER A 103 1.34 -2.97 8.61
C SER A 103 1.80 -4.33 9.14
N ILE A 104 1.16 -5.43 8.71
CA ILE A 104 1.53 -6.78 9.14
C ILE A 104 2.82 -7.21 8.44
N ASN A 105 2.85 -7.10 7.11
CA ASN A 105 4.05 -7.44 6.35
C ASN A 105 5.27 -6.61 6.76
N ASN A 106 5.07 -5.32 7.07
CA ASN A 106 6.12 -4.45 7.61
C ASN A 106 6.75 -5.01 8.89
N LYS A 107 5.93 -5.51 9.84
CA LYS A 107 6.43 -6.10 11.08
C LYS A 107 7.28 -7.35 10.82
N PHE A 108 6.91 -8.16 9.82
CA PHE A 108 7.72 -9.30 9.41
C PHE A 108 9.05 -8.87 8.79
N ILE A 109 9.03 -7.93 7.84
CA ILE A 109 10.25 -7.39 7.22
C ILE A 109 11.19 -6.81 8.29
N ASP A 110 10.67 -5.96 9.19
CA ASP A 110 11.47 -5.32 10.22
C ASP A 110 11.99 -6.33 11.27
N GLY A 111 11.17 -7.31 11.63
CA GLY A 111 11.56 -8.38 12.55
C GLY A 111 12.66 -9.30 11.98
N ILE A 112 12.57 -9.66 10.69
CA ILE A 112 13.62 -10.43 10.01
C ILE A 112 14.90 -9.58 9.90
N ARG A 113 14.77 -8.30 9.52
CA ARG A 113 15.91 -7.37 9.38
C ARG A 113 16.65 -7.14 10.70
N SER A 114 15.91 -7.04 11.80
CA SER A 114 16.46 -6.89 13.15
C SER A 114 16.95 -8.21 13.76
N LYS A 115 16.83 -9.34 13.03
CA LYS A 115 17.19 -10.70 13.47
C LYS A 115 16.44 -11.12 14.75
N SER A 116 15.18 -10.68 14.88
CA SER A 116 14.32 -11.13 15.99
C SER A 116 14.12 -12.65 15.90
N PRO A 117 14.54 -13.43 16.92
CA PRO A 117 14.43 -14.90 16.87
C PRO A 117 12.98 -15.37 16.73
N VAL A 118 12.05 -14.69 17.43
CA VAL A 118 10.62 -15.02 17.41
C VAL A 118 10.03 -14.78 16.04
N VAL A 119 10.27 -13.61 15.44
CA VAL A 119 9.71 -13.27 14.12
C VAL A 119 10.35 -14.11 13.03
N THR A 120 11.67 -14.33 13.08
CA THR A 120 12.37 -15.14 12.07
C THR A 120 11.91 -16.59 12.08
N LYS A 121 11.74 -17.18 13.28
CA LYS A 121 11.17 -18.53 13.41
C LYS A 121 9.75 -18.59 12.85
N LYS A 122 8.90 -17.64 13.24
CA LYS A 122 7.49 -17.60 12.79
C LYS A 122 7.39 -17.38 11.27
N ALA A 123 8.20 -16.49 10.70
CA ALA A 123 8.26 -16.27 9.26
C ALA A 123 8.69 -17.54 8.52
N GLY A 124 9.72 -18.25 9.02
CA GLY A 124 10.16 -19.52 8.44
C GLY A 124 9.08 -20.61 8.48
N GLU A 125 8.29 -20.68 9.55
CA GLU A 125 7.12 -21.57 9.64
C GLU A 125 6.06 -21.19 8.60
N LEU A 126 5.66 -19.91 8.55
CA LEU A 126 4.61 -19.43 7.65
C LEU A 126 4.98 -19.57 6.17
N ILE A 127 6.24 -19.32 5.82
CA ILE A 127 6.74 -19.52 4.45
C ILE A 127 6.59 -20.98 3.99
N ARG A 128 6.67 -21.95 4.92
CA ARG A 128 6.49 -23.37 4.62
C ARG A 128 5.04 -23.83 4.59
N THR A 129 4.14 -23.15 5.31
CA THR A 129 2.73 -23.54 5.43
C THR A 129 1.83 -22.70 4.53
N ASP A 130 1.68 -21.42 4.85
CA ASP A 130 0.85 -20.46 4.11
C ASP A 130 1.51 -19.08 4.23
N PRO A 131 2.27 -18.65 3.19
CA PRO A 131 2.90 -17.34 3.17
C PRO A 131 1.89 -16.19 3.25
N THR A 132 0.63 -16.40 2.88
CA THR A 132 -0.38 -15.32 2.84
C THR A 132 -0.75 -14.80 4.23
N ASP A 133 -0.50 -15.58 5.29
CA ASP A 133 -0.69 -15.15 6.69
C ASP A 133 0.35 -14.13 7.17
N MET A 134 1.39 -13.87 6.38
CA MET A 134 2.37 -12.81 6.63
C MET A 134 1.91 -11.43 6.14
N PHE A 135 0.68 -11.35 5.63
CA PHE A 135 0.13 -10.16 5.00
C PHE A 135 -1.21 -9.78 5.63
N ASN A 136 -1.71 -8.63 5.22
CA ASN A 136 -3.03 -8.16 5.61
C ASN A 136 -4.11 -9.24 5.35
N PRO A 137 -4.84 -9.72 6.37
CA PRO A 137 -5.88 -10.73 6.20
C PRO A 137 -7.02 -10.24 5.30
N PHE A 138 -7.18 -8.93 5.15
CA PHE A 138 -8.18 -8.36 4.26
C PHE A 138 -7.97 -8.73 2.78
N PHE A 139 -6.76 -9.14 2.39
CA PHE A 139 -6.47 -9.64 1.05
C PHE A 139 -7.19 -10.96 0.73
N LYS A 140 -7.66 -11.70 1.75
CA LYS A 140 -8.41 -12.95 1.58
C LYS A 140 -9.92 -12.72 1.36
N PHE A 141 -10.42 -11.50 1.60
CA PHE A 141 -11.84 -11.19 1.38
C PHE A 141 -12.10 -10.83 -0.08
N GLN A 142 -13.19 -11.38 -0.62
CA GLN A 142 -13.75 -10.96 -1.90
C GLN A 142 -14.67 -9.76 -1.66
N GLY A 143 -14.27 -8.57 -2.10
CA GLY A 143 -15.14 -7.37 -2.11
C GLY A 143 -14.70 -6.21 -1.23
N ILE A 144 -13.44 -5.77 -1.36
CA ILE A 144 -12.99 -4.43 -0.92
C ILE A 144 -12.97 -3.51 -2.14
#